data_AF-A0A3D9EUZ5-F1
#
_entry.id   AF-A0A3D9EUZ5-F1
#
_cell.length_a   1.000
_cell.length_b   1.000
_cell.length_c   1.000
_cell.angle_alpha   90.00
_cell.angle_beta   90.00
_cell.angle_gamma   90.00
#
_symmetry.space_group_name_H-M   'P 1'
#
loop_
_entity.id
_entity.type
_entity.pdbx_description
1 polymer ?
#
loop_
_entity_poly.entity_id
_entity_poly.type
_entity_poly.pdbx_seq_one_letter_code
_entity_poly.pdbx_strand_id
1 'polypeptide(L)' 'MFEEDEVEVWQHNWQAFSVFEAMSTQWRTGMAGASGLDYAALPAVMRLVGVPKKDRVQVFHDVRIMEAEALAVMAEQRSD' A
#
# COMPACT_ATOMS: atom_id res chain seq x y z
N MET A 1 9.38 -18.03 17.28
CA MET A 1 9.25 -16.70 17.90
C MET A 1 9.35 -15.74 16.74
N PHE A 2 8.30 -14.98 16.44
CA PHE A 2 8.38 -13.94 15.42
C PHE A 2 9.19 -12.78 16.03
N GLU A 3 10.18 -12.27 15.33
CA GLU A 3 10.82 -11.00 15.72
C GLU A 3 9.79 -9.90 15.46
N GLU A 4 9.35 -9.23 16.53
CA GLU A 4 8.52 -8.03 16.42
C GLU A 4 9.46 -6.85 16.13
N ASP A 5 9.63 -6.54 14.85
CA ASP A 5 10.31 -5.32 14.44
C ASP A 5 9.36 -4.13 14.57
N GLU A 6 9.60 -3.26 15.55
CA GLU A 6 8.91 -1.98 15.65
C GLU A 6 9.44 -1.01 14.59
N VAL A 7 8.54 -0.47 13.77
CA VAL A 7 8.85 0.52 12.73
C VAL A 7 8.07 1.79 13.00
N GLU A 8 8.77 2.92 13.13
CA GLU A 8 8.14 4.23 13.27
C GLU A 8 7.70 4.77 11.90
N VAL A 9 6.47 5.30 11.85
CA VAL A 9 5.93 5.98 10.68
C VAL A 9 5.73 7.45 11.00
N TRP A 10 6.33 8.33 10.21
CA TRP A 10 6.11 9.77 10.35
C TRP A 10 4.62 10.11 10.27
N GLN A 11 4.16 11.02 11.13
CA GLN A 11 2.74 11.38 11.25
C GLN A 11 2.07 11.76 9.91
N HIS A 12 2.80 12.43 9.01
CA HIS A 12 2.27 12.83 7.70
C HIS A 12 2.08 11.64 6.75
N ASN A 13 2.86 10.56 6.92
CA ASN A 13 2.74 9.33 6.14
C ASN A 13 1.71 8.35 6.71
N TRP A 14 1.29 8.55 7.97
CA TRP A 14 0.38 7.63 8.66
C TRP A 14 -0.90 7.34 7.87
N GLN A 15 -1.46 8.37 7.25
CA GLN A 15 -2.68 8.24 6.47
C GLN A 15 -2.47 7.41 5.19
N ALA A 16 -1.37 7.64 4.47
CA ALA A 16 -1.02 6.84 3.29
C ALA A 16 -0.71 5.39 3.67
N PHE A 17 0.05 5.19 4.75
CA PHE A 17 0.35 3.88 5.30
C PHE A 17 -0.93 3.11 5.67
N SER A 18 -1.87 3.76 6.38
CA SER A 18 -3.15 3.13 6.76
C SER A 18 -3.97 2.71 5.55
N VAL A 19 -3.95 3.50 4.46
CA VAL A 19 -4.62 3.12 3.20
C VAL A 19 -3.90 1.96 2.52
N PHE A 20 -2.57 1.99 2.47
CA PHE A 20 -1.76 0.94 1.86
C PHE A 20 -1.91 -0.40 2.60
N GLU A 21 -1.89 -0.38 3.93
CA GLU A 21 -2.12 -1.53 4.80
C GLU A 21 -3.52 -2.11 4.59
N ALA A 22 -4.55 -1.27 4.52
CA ALA A 22 -5.91 -1.71 4.22
C ALA A 22 -6.07 -2.28 2.79
N MET A 23 -5.16 -1.92 1.87
CA MET A 23 -5.08 -2.45 0.50
C MET A 23 -4.18 -3.69 0.39
N SER A 24 -3.57 -4.18 1.48
CA SER A 24 -2.57 -5.26 1.48
C SER A 24 -2.99 -6.55 0.78
N THR A 25 -4.29 -6.83 0.71
CA THR A 25 -4.86 -8.02 0.05
C THR A 25 -5.34 -7.76 -1.37
N GLN A 26 -5.37 -6.50 -1.81
CA GLN A 26 -5.98 -6.06 -3.06
C GLN A 26 -4.95 -5.98 -4.19
N TRP A 27 -4.18 -7.03 -4.39
CA TRP A 27 -3.22 -7.14 -5.49
C TRP A 27 -3.88 -7.74 -6.73
N ARG A 28 -3.68 -7.07 -7.86
CA ARG A 28 -3.85 -7.67 -9.18
C ARG A 28 -2.66 -8.59 -9.42
N THR A 29 -2.93 -9.86 -9.63
CA THR A 29 -1.90 -10.89 -9.85
C THR A 29 -2.04 -11.50 -11.25
N GLY A 30 -0.91 -11.89 -11.82
CA GLY A 30 -0.82 -12.62 -13.08
C GLY A 30 0.16 -13.79 -12.98
N MET A 31 0.55 -14.36 -14.12
CA MET A 31 1.48 -15.50 -14.16
C MET A 31 2.84 -15.21 -13.51
N ALA A 32 3.25 -13.94 -13.43
CA ALA A 32 4.51 -13.50 -12.82
C ALA A 32 4.33 -12.93 -11.39
N GLY A 33 3.20 -13.19 -10.72
CA GLY A 33 2.91 -12.68 -9.38
C GLY A 33 2.13 -11.36 -9.39
N ALA A 34 2.24 -10.60 -8.30
CA ALA A 34 1.59 -9.29 -8.16
C ALA A 34 2.16 -8.28 -9.16
N SER A 35 1.28 -7.53 -9.82
CA SER A 35 1.65 -6.48 -10.79
C SER A 35 1.27 -5.07 -10.36
N GLY A 36 0.37 -4.95 -9.37
CA GLY A 36 -0.11 -3.67 -8.84
C GLY A 36 -1.38 -3.85 -8.01
N LEU A 37 -1.73 -2.83 -7.24
CA LEU A 37 -2.94 -2.74 -6.44
C LEU A 37 -4.16 -2.50 -7.34
N ASP A 38 -5.31 -2.99 -6.90
CA ASP A 38 -6.57 -2.69 -7.57
C ASP A 38 -7.07 -1.28 -7.24
N TYR A 39 -6.70 -0.31 -8.07
CA TYR A 39 -7.13 1.08 -7.89
C TYR A 39 -8.64 1.29 -8.00
N ALA A 40 -9.41 0.32 -8.50
CA ALA A 40 -10.88 0.40 -8.47
C ALA A 40 -11.43 0.35 -7.03
N ALA A 41 -10.76 -0.37 -6.13
CA ALA A 41 -11.13 -0.46 -4.72
C ALA A 41 -10.66 0.77 -3.90
N LEU A 42 -9.62 1.45 -4.36
CA LEU A 42 -8.93 2.49 -3.60
C LEU A 42 -9.84 3.66 -3.14
N PRO A 43 -10.77 4.20 -3.95
CA PRO A 43 -11.68 5.25 -3.48
C PRO A 43 -12.63 4.80 -2.36
N ALA A 44 -13.00 3.52 -2.33
CA ALA A 44 -13.82 2.95 -1.28
C ALA A 44 -13.00 2.78 0.01
N VAL A 45 -11.79 2.24 -0.10
CA VAL A 45 -10.86 2.09 1.03
C VAL A 45 -10.50 3.44 1.64
N MET A 46 -10.11 4.43 0.83
CA MET A 46 -9.86 5.80 1.30
C MET A 46 -11.05 6.40 2.04
N ARG A 47 -12.29 6.02 1.69
CA ARG A 47 -13.48 6.47 2.41
C ARG A 47 -13.64 5.76 3.76
N LEU A 48 -13.41 4.45 3.80
CA LEU A 48 -13.50 3.65 5.03
C LEU A 48 -12.41 4.02 6.05
N VAL A 49 -11.19 4.26 5.58
CA VAL A 49 -10.05 4.74 6.39
C VAL A 49 -10.22 6.20 6.85
N GLY A 50 -11.18 6.93 6.27
CA GLY A 50 -11.50 8.29 6.69
C GLY A 50 -10.62 9.38 6.06
N VAL A 51 -10.09 9.15 4.84
CA VAL A 51 -9.28 10.14 4.13
C VAL A 51 -10.13 11.32 3.64
N PRO A 52 -9.84 12.56 4.10
CA PRO A 52 -10.54 13.75 3.65
C PRO A 52 -10.38 13.93 2.14
N LYS A 53 -11.44 14.37 1.45
CA LYS A 53 -11.43 14.51 -0.01
C LYS A 53 -10.28 15.36 -0.55
N LYS A 54 -9.90 16.42 0.17
CA LYS A 54 -8.78 17.32 -0.18
C LYS A 54 -7.41 16.63 -0.17
N ASP A 55 -7.25 15.59 0.65
CA ASP A 55 -5.95 14.93 0.86
C ASP A 55 -5.80 13.67 -0.02
N ARG A 56 -6.90 13.19 -0.63
CA ARG A 56 -6.91 11.95 -1.45
C ARG A 56 -5.92 11.95 -2.61
N VAL A 57 -5.69 13.10 -3.24
CA VAL A 57 -4.73 13.19 -4.35
C VAL A 57 -3.31 12.94 -3.86
N GLN A 58 -2.94 13.53 -2.71
CA GLN A 58 -1.63 13.31 -2.09
C GLN A 58 -1.51 11.87 -1.59
N VAL A 59 -2.50 11.38 -0.85
CA VAL A 59 -2.52 10.01 -0.34
C VAL A 59 -2.44 8.98 -1.48
N PHE A 60 -3.11 9.23 -2.61
CA PHE A 60 -2.97 8.38 -3.80
C PHE A 60 -1.52 8.33 -4.28
N HIS A 61 -0.87 9.48 -4.42
CA HIS A 61 0.52 9.57 -4.85
C HIS A 61 1.45 8.78 -3.92
N ASP A 62 1.28 8.93 -2.61
CA ASP A 62 2.11 8.27 -1.60
C ASP A 62 1.89 6.75 -1.59
N VAL A 63 0.65 6.29 -1.77
CA VAL A 63 0.32 4.86 -1.93
C VAL A 63 1.02 4.27 -3.16
N ARG A 64 1.13 5.01 -4.28
CA ARG A 64 1.86 4.50 -5.46
C ARG A 64 3.35 4.32 -5.19
N ILE A 65 3.95 5.17 -4.35
CA ILE A 65 5.35 5.00 -3.96
C ILE A 65 5.49 3.73 -3.13
N MET A 66 4.63 3.53 -2.14
CA MET A 66 4.64 2.30 -1.32
C MET A 66 4.41 1.04 -2.16
N GLU A 67 3.49 1.10 -3.14
CA GLU A 67 3.24 0.01 -4.09
C GLU A 67 4.47 -0.34 -4.92
N ALA A 68 5.18 0.67 -5.46
CA ALA A 68 6.38 0.44 -6.27
C ALA A 68 7.46 -0.30 -5.49
N GLU A 69 7.72 0.13 -4.25
CA GLU A 69 8.69 -0.53 -3.36
C GLU A 69 8.22 -1.94 -2.97
N ALA A 70 6.94 -2.11 -2.64
CA ALA A 70 6.40 -3.44 -2.32
C ALA A 70 6.51 -4.41 -3.51
N LEU A 71 6.26 -3.95 -4.74
CA LEU A 71 6.44 -4.77 -5.95
C LEU A 71 7.91 -5.16 -6.16
N ALA A 72 8.86 -4.25 -5.90
CA ALA A 72 10.28 -4.54 -5.99
C ALA A 72 10.69 -5.63 -4.99
N VAL A 73 10.34 -5.46 -3.70
CA VAL A 73 10.62 -6.44 -2.64
C VAL A 73 9.96 -7.80 -2.93
N MET A 74 8.69 -7.81 -3.38
CA MET A 74 8.01 -9.05 -3.77
C MET A 74 8.65 -9.74 -4.97
N ALA A 75 9.30 -9.00 -5.87
CA ALA A 75 10.01 -9.56 -7.01
C ALA A 75 11.38 -10.12 -6.60
N GLU A 76 12.09 -9.44 -5.70
CA GLU A 76 13.35 -9.91 -5.10
C GLU A 76 13.15 -11.24 -4.37
N GLN A 77 12.16 -11.32 -3.47
CA GLN A 77 11.85 -12.54 -2.70
C GLN A 77 11.42 -13.76 -3.55
N ARG A 78 11.04 -13.55 -4.81
CA ARG A 78 10.74 -14.66 -5.75
C ARG A 78 11.98 -15.18 -6.48
N SER A 79 13.03 -14.37 -6.52
CA SER A 79 14.27 -14.68 -7.23
C SER A 79 15.30 -15.36 -6.31
N ASP A 80 15.09 -15.28 -5.00
CA ASP A 80 15.80 -16.02 -3.95
C ASP A 80 15.21 -17.42 -3.70
#